data_AF-A0A8C5K401-F1
#
_entry.id   AF-A0A8C5K401-F1
#
_cell.length_a   1.000
_cell.length_b   1.000
_cell.length_c   1.000
_cell.angle_alpha   90.00
_cell.angle_beta   90.00
_cell.angle_gamma   90.00
#
_symmetry.space_group_name_H-M   'P 1'
#
loop_
_entity.id
_entity.type
_entity.pdbx_description
1 polymer ?
#
loop_
_entity_poly.entity_id
_entity_poly.type
_entity_poly.pdbx_seq_one_letter_code
_entity_poly.pdbx_strand_id
1 'polypeptide(L)'
;LWSNSSLLGRRLGEDSSRQELLRKWAGMCSAAEAGPARRRREAEAAAPENPLVFLCSGCRRPLGDSLSWVACQEDANCILLRCVSNNVSVDKEQKLSKRKDENGCILETLYCTGCSLTLGCVYRCTPRNLDYKRDLFCLSVEAIESYTLGSAEKQIVPEDRELFNLESRVEIEKSLKQMEDVLQALQTKLWEVESKLSFANCSS
;
A
#
# COMPACT_ATOMS: atom_id res chain seq x y z
N LEU A 1 18.17 12.30 28.05
CA LEU A 1 18.07 13.06 26.78
C LEU A 1 18.40 12.17 25.60
N TRP A 2 17.57 11.17 25.31
CA TRP A 2 17.65 10.37 24.08
C TRP A 2 16.22 10.09 23.64
N SER A 3 15.75 10.87 22.67
CA SER A 3 14.53 10.63 21.88
C SER A 3 14.43 11.75 20.86
N ASN A 4 15.04 11.57 19.67
CA ASN A 4 14.76 12.41 18.49
C ASN A 4 15.22 11.77 17.16
N SER A 5 16.02 10.69 17.16
CA SER A 5 16.44 10.04 15.90
C SER A 5 15.33 9.27 15.17
N SER A 6 14.32 8.74 15.87
CA SER A 6 13.23 7.97 15.25
C SER A 6 12.23 8.84 14.47
N LEU A 7 12.03 10.10 14.87
CA LEU A 7 11.13 11.04 14.20
C LEU A 7 11.75 11.62 12.92
N LEU A 8 13.07 11.76 12.87
CA LEU A 8 13.79 12.18 11.66
C LEU A 8 13.85 11.04 10.63
N GLY A 9 14.08 9.80 11.09
CA GLY A 9 14.05 8.62 10.22
C GLY A 9 12.67 8.35 9.59
N ARG A 10 11.57 8.57 10.33
CA ARG A 10 10.20 8.50 9.76
C ARG A 10 9.96 9.55 8.68
N ARG A 11 10.32 10.81 8.94
CA ARG A 11 10.19 11.90 7.95
C ARG A 11 10.94 11.61 6.66
N LEU A 12 12.18 11.13 6.75
CA LEU A 12 13.00 10.82 5.56
C LEU A 12 12.45 9.60 4.78
N GLY A 13 11.91 8.59 5.48
CA GLY A 13 11.24 7.46 4.84
C GLY A 13 9.91 7.83 4.17
N GLU A 14 9.12 8.70 4.81
CA GLU A 14 7.89 9.28 4.26
C GLU A 14 8.18 10.13 3.01
N ASP A 15 9.26 10.92 3.02
CA ASP A 15 9.66 11.75 1.88
C ASP A 15 10.16 10.91 0.70
N SER A 16 10.87 9.81 0.94
CA SER A 16 11.26 8.85 -0.12
C SER A 16 10.04 8.19 -0.77
N SER A 17 9.07 7.75 0.04
CA SER A 17 7.83 7.16 -0.47
C SER A 17 6.97 8.19 -1.23
N ARG A 18 6.97 9.46 -0.79
CA ARG A 18 6.33 10.57 -1.50
C ARG A 18 6.99 10.88 -2.83
N GLN A 19 8.32 10.87 -2.90
CA GLN A 19 9.04 11.07 -4.17
C GLN A 19 8.75 9.96 -5.18
N GLU A 20 8.63 8.71 -4.72
CA GLU A 20 8.24 7.58 -5.57
C GLU A 20 6.79 7.73 -6.07
N LEU A 21 5.87 8.17 -5.19
CA LEU A 21 4.49 8.48 -5.58
C LEU A 21 4.42 9.64 -6.59
N LEU A 22 5.19 10.69 -6.39
CA LEU A 22 5.29 11.80 -7.33
C LEU A 22 5.82 11.35 -8.70
N ARG A 23 6.83 10.47 -8.73
CA ARG A 23 7.32 9.85 -9.97
C ARG A 23 6.26 8.99 -10.64
N LYS A 24 5.54 8.17 -9.86
CA LYS A 24 4.43 7.35 -10.35
C LYS A 24 3.33 8.23 -10.94
N TRP A 25 2.96 9.32 -10.27
CA TRP A 25 1.96 10.27 -10.72
C TRP A 25 2.43 11.07 -11.95
N ALA A 26 3.71 11.43 -12.05
CA ALA A 26 4.29 12.04 -13.24
C ALA A 26 4.25 11.09 -14.46
N GLY A 27 4.48 9.79 -14.23
CA GLY A 27 4.29 8.75 -15.25
C GLY A 27 2.86 8.71 -15.79
N MET A 28 1.86 8.79 -14.91
CA MET A 28 0.45 8.85 -15.30
C MET A 28 0.10 10.12 -16.10
N CYS A 29 0.75 11.25 -15.80
CA CYS A 29 0.51 12.50 -16.55
C CYS A 29 1.01 12.42 -17.98
N SER A 30 2.18 11.80 -18.16
CA SER A 30 2.74 11.54 -19.50
C SER A 30 1.80 10.67 -20.34
N ALA A 31 1.08 9.73 -19.71
CA ALA A 31 0.09 8.89 -20.39
C ALA A 31 -1.23 9.63 -20.68
N ALA A 32 -1.65 10.58 -19.82
CA ALA A 32 -2.87 11.36 -19.99
C ALA A 32 -2.76 12.36 -21.17
N GLU A 33 -1.58 12.99 -21.33
CA GLU A 33 -1.23 13.96 -22.39
C GLU A 33 -1.07 13.31 -23.78
N ALA A 34 -0.85 11.99 -23.85
CA ALA A 34 -0.81 11.26 -25.11
C ALA A 34 -2.21 11.22 -25.75
N GLY A 35 -2.38 11.99 -26.84
CA GLY A 35 -3.63 12.09 -27.58
C GLY A 35 -4.22 10.75 -28.02
N PRO A 36 -5.52 10.70 -28.38
CA PRO A 36 -6.26 9.45 -28.61
C PRO A 36 -5.66 8.54 -29.69
N ALA A 37 -4.89 9.11 -30.63
CA ALA A 37 -4.23 8.37 -31.71
C ALA A 37 -2.99 7.55 -31.25
N ARG A 38 -2.28 7.96 -30.18
CA ARG A 38 -1.15 7.19 -29.62
C ARG A 38 -1.60 6.08 -28.67
N ARG A 39 -2.74 6.26 -27.98
CA ARG A 39 -3.32 5.27 -27.06
C ARG A 39 -3.59 3.91 -27.71
N ARG A 40 -3.80 3.85 -29.03
CA ARG A 40 -4.12 2.60 -29.75
C ARG A 40 -2.91 1.74 -30.10
N ARG A 41 -1.68 2.27 -30.06
CA ARG A 41 -0.45 1.51 -30.38
C ARG A 41 0.38 1.10 -29.15
N GLU A 42 0.19 1.76 -28.01
CA GLU A 42 0.93 1.45 -26.76
C GLU A 42 0.11 0.64 -25.74
N ALA A 43 -1.19 0.46 -25.98
CA ALA A 43 -2.07 -0.33 -25.09
C ALA A 43 -1.87 -1.85 -25.16
N GLU A 44 -1.04 -2.36 -26.08
CA GLU A 44 -0.89 -3.81 -26.30
C GLU A 44 0.22 -4.46 -25.45
N ALA A 45 0.97 -3.69 -24.65
CA ALA A 45 2.07 -4.21 -23.82
C ALA A 45 2.13 -3.67 -22.38
N ALA A 46 1.22 -2.80 -21.97
CA ALA A 46 1.13 -2.34 -20.58
C ALA A 46 0.02 -3.10 -19.85
N ALA A 47 0.37 -3.83 -18.79
CA ALA A 47 -0.61 -4.41 -17.88
C ALA A 47 -1.59 -3.31 -17.42
N PRO A 48 -2.90 -3.61 -17.25
CA PRO A 48 -3.86 -2.61 -16.80
C PRO A 48 -3.40 -2.09 -15.43
N GLU A 49 -3.00 -0.81 -15.36
CA GLU A 49 -2.65 -0.19 -14.09
C GLU A 49 -3.90 -0.13 -13.22
N ASN A 50 -3.86 -0.80 -12.06
CA ASN A 50 -4.99 -0.79 -11.15
C ASN A 50 -5.27 0.65 -10.66
N PRO A 51 -6.55 1.05 -10.52
CA PRO A 51 -6.89 2.40 -10.09
C PRO A 51 -6.32 2.75 -8.72
N LEU A 52 -5.95 4.02 -8.54
CA LEU A 52 -5.53 4.59 -7.27
C LEU A 52 -6.72 5.24 -6.58
N VAL A 53 -6.82 5.05 -5.26
CA VAL A 53 -7.73 5.79 -4.39
C VAL A 53 -6.92 6.81 -3.59
N PHE A 54 -7.34 8.07 -3.61
CA PHE A 54 -6.76 9.14 -2.80
C PHE A 54 -7.46 9.21 -1.46
N LEU A 55 -6.68 9.24 -0.38
CA LEU A 55 -7.14 9.21 1.01
C LEU A 55 -6.64 10.49 1.71
N CYS A 56 -7.40 11.02 2.66
CA CYS A 56 -6.94 12.12 3.51
C CYS A 56 -5.74 11.68 4.36
N SER A 57 -4.65 12.46 4.38
CA SER A 57 -3.48 12.12 5.20
C SER A 57 -3.75 12.18 6.70
N GLY A 58 -4.73 12.98 7.14
CA GLY A 58 -5.09 13.10 8.56
C GLY A 58 -5.96 11.96 9.09
N CYS A 59 -6.98 11.53 8.35
CA CYS A 59 -7.98 10.56 8.84
C CYS A 59 -8.23 9.36 7.92
N ARG A 60 -7.48 9.22 6.82
CA ARG A 60 -7.59 8.15 5.82
C ARG A 60 -8.94 8.03 5.11
N ARG A 61 -9.83 9.00 5.28
CA ARG A 61 -11.12 9.02 4.57
C ARG A 61 -10.90 9.17 3.06
N PRO A 62 -11.58 8.41 2.19
CA PRO A 62 -11.43 8.52 0.75
C PRO A 62 -11.86 9.90 0.25
N LEU A 63 -11.05 10.51 -0.61
CA LEU A 63 -11.26 11.84 -1.18
C LEU A 63 -11.64 11.75 -2.66
N GLY A 64 -11.10 10.78 -3.38
CA GLY A 64 -11.36 10.57 -4.81
C GLY A 64 -10.50 9.43 -5.34
N ASP A 65 -10.43 9.30 -6.66
CA ASP A 65 -9.68 8.24 -7.33
C ASP A 65 -9.11 8.69 -8.68
N SER A 66 -8.19 7.89 -9.23
CA SER A 66 -7.47 8.20 -10.46
C SER A 66 -8.31 8.15 -11.74
N LEU A 67 -9.55 7.65 -11.71
CA LEU A 67 -10.42 7.65 -12.89
C LEU A 67 -10.90 9.08 -13.23
N SER A 68 -10.92 9.94 -12.22
CA SER A 68 -11.24 11.36 -12.35
C SER A 68 -10.04 12.26 -12.65
N TRP A 69 -8.82 11.70 -12.71
CA TRP A 69 -7.57 12.46 -12.88
C TRP A 69 -7.50 13.16 -14.23
N VAL A 70 -7.01 14.40 -14.21
CA VAL A 70 -6.75 15.22 -15.40
C VAL A 70 -5.26 15.41 -15.63
N ALA A 71 -4.55 15.96 -14.65
CA ALA A 71 -3.11 16.25 -14.74
C ALA A 71 -2.48 16.39 -13.33
N CYS A 72 -1.16 16.28 -13.26
CA CYS A 72 -0.33 16.71 -12.13
C CYS A 72 0.33 18.01 -12.52
N GLN A 73 0.45 18.94 -11.57
CA GLN A 73 1.25 20.13 -11.79
C GLN A 73 2.54 20.01 -10.98
N GLU A 74 3.67 19.85 -11.67
CA GLU A 74 5.00 19.70 -11.08
C GLU A 74 5.36 20.88 -10.17
N ASP A 75 5.01 22.11 -10.57
CA ASP A 75 5.35 23.33 -9.83
C ASP A 75 4.50 23.56 -8.57
N ALA A 76 3.33 22.92 -8.48
CA ALA A 76 2.32 23.20 -7.44
C ALA A 76 2.19 22.09 -6.40
N ASN A 77 2.85 20.95 -6.60
CA ASN A 77 2.73 19.76 -5.79
C ASN A 77 1.25 19.40 -5.53
N CYS A 78 0.43 19.44 -6.60
CA CYS A 78 -0.99 19.09 -6.53
C CYS A 78 -1.44 18.25 -7.72
N ILE A 79 -2.48 17.46 -7.48
CA ILE A 79 -3.16 16.65 -8.49
C ILE A 79 -4.48 17.31 -8.85
N LEU A 80 -4.87 17.27 -10.12
CA LEU A 80 -6.12 17.83 -10.63
C LEU A 80 -7.12 16.71 -10.92
N LEU A 81 -8.28 16.77 -10.25
CA LEU A 81 -9.37 15.84 -10.43
C LEU A 81 -10.62 16.55 -10.96
N ARG A 82 -11.37 15.88 -11.84
CA ARG A 82 -12.69 16.34 -12.29
C ARG A 82 -13.75 16.22 -11.20
N CYS A 83 -13.64 15.19 -10.37
CA CYS A 83 -14.62 14.87 -9.34
C CYS A 83 -13.91 14.45 -8.06
N VAL A 84 -14.54 14.75 -6.92
CA VAL A 84 -14.16 14.25 -5.60
C VAL A 84 -15.39 13.66 -4.91
N SER A 85 -15.16 12.88 -3.87
CA SER A 85 -16.22 12.32 -3.03
C SER A 85 -16.87 13.39 -2.14
N ASN A 86 -18.03 13.04 -1.56
CA ASN A 86 -18.74 13.87 -0.56
C ASN A 86 -17.94 14.06 0.76
N ASN A 87 -16.76 13.46 0.87
CA ASN A 87 -15.86 13.65 2.00
C ASN A 87 -14.99 14.91 1.88
N VAL A 88 -15.13 15.64 0.77
CA VAL A 88 -14.50 16.94 0.53
C VAL A 88 -15.58 18.02 0.62
N SER A 89 -15.38 19.02 1.47
CA SER A 89 -16.20 20.23 1.49
C SER A 89 -15.45 21.40 0.85
N VAL A 90 -16.21 22.30 0.24
CA VAL A 90 -15.70 23.54 -0.35
C VAL A 90 -16.03 24.69 0.59
N ASP A 91 -15.03 25.50 0.91
CA ASP A 91 -15.20 26.73 1.67
C ASP A 91 -16.07 27.72 0.89
N LYS A 92 -16.93 28.43 1.61
CA LYS A 92 -17.74 29.51 1.03
C LYS A 92 -16.91 30.78 0.83
N GLU A 93 -15.80 30.91 1.55
CA GLU A 93 -14.90 32.06 1.43
C GLU A 93 -14.02 31.95 0.18
N GLN A 94 -14.08 32.97 -0.67
CA GLN A 94 -13.25 33.10 -1.86
C GLN A 94 -11.96 33.88 -1.54
N LYS A 95 -10.81 33.36 -1.98
CA LYS A 95 -9.48 33.91 -1.71
C LYS A 95 -8.72 34.15 -3.00
N LEU A 96 -7.92 35.21 -3.06
CA LEU A 96 -7.01 35.45 -4.18
C LEU A 96 -5.78 34.55 -4.06
N SER A 97 -5.32 33.98 -5.18
CA SER A 97 -4.07 33.23 -5.17
C SER A 97 -2.89 34.15 -4.82
N LYS A 98 -2.00 33.64 -3.99
CA LYS A 98 -0.75 34.33 -3.56
C LYS A 98 0.46 33.87 -4.36
N ARG A 99 0.30 32.93 -5.30
CA ARG A 99 1.40 32.32 -6.07
C ARG A 99 1.78 33.23 -7.25
N LYS A 100 3.09 33.27 -7.55
CA LYS A 100 3.68 34.24 -8.49
C LYS A 100 3.18 34.13 -9.94
N ASP A 101 2.58 33.02 -10.33
CA ASP A 101 2.05 32.80 -11.69
C ASP A 101 0.53 32.55 -11.71
N GLU A 102 -0.16 32.87 -10.62
CA GLU A 102 -1.60 32.71 -10.48
C GLU A 102 -2.30 34.02 -10.13
N ASN A 103 -1.64 35.15 -10.43
CA ASN A 103 -2.21 36.48 -10.21
C ASN A 103 -3.57 36.61 -10.91
N GLY A 104 -4.57 37.10 -10.17
CA GLY A 104 -5.94 37.23 -10.64
C GLY A 104 -6.78 35.95 -10.51
N CYS A 105 -6.23 34.84 -10.01
CA CYS A 105 -7.03 33.65 -9.72
C CYS A 105 -7.84 33.82 -8.43
N ILE A 106 -9.12 33.43 -8.48
CA ILE A 106 -9.99 33.31 -7.31
C ILE A 106 -10.12 31.82 -6.96
N LEU A 107 -9.83 31.50 -5.70
CA LEU A 107 -9.75 30.15 -5.17
C LEU A 107 -10.76 29.95 -4.04
N GLU A 108 -11.37 28.77 -3.98
CA GLU A 108 -12.11 28.29 -2.82
C GLU A 108 -11.32 27.16 -2.14
N THR A 109 -11.24 27.17 -0.82
CA THR A 109 -10.42 26.19 -0.08
C THR A 109 -11.17 24.87 0.07
N LEU A 110 -10.46 23.74 -0.04
CA LEU A 110 -11.02 22.41 0.17
C LEU A 110 -10.68 21.88 1.56
N TYR A 111 -11.65 21.26 2.21
CA TYR A 111 -11.48 20.66 3.54
C TYR A 111 -11.96 19.21 3.56
N CYS A 112 -11.29 18.39 4.37
CA CYS A 112 -11.78 17.05 4.69
C CYS A 112 -12.94 17.16 5.68
N THR A 113 -14.10 16.56 5.37
CA THR A 113 -15.27 16.59 6.27
C THR A 113 -15.06 15.78 7.55
N GLY A 114 -14.04 14.92 7.61
CA GLY A 114 -13.74 14.09 8.78
C GLY A 114 -12.85 14.75 9.83
N CYS A 115 -11.79 15.44 9.40
CA CYS A 115 -10.79 16.01 10.30
C CYS A 115 -10.52 17.50 10.05
N SER A 116 -11.27 18.13 9.15
CA SER A 116 -11.12 19.55 8.77
C SER A 116 -9.74 19.93 8.24
N LEU A 117 -8.91 18.95 7.87
CA LEU A 117 -7.62 19.20 7.24
C LEU A 117 -7.83 19.93 5.90
N THR A 118 -7.04 20.97 5.64
CA THR A 118 -6.99 21.64 4.34
C THR A 118 -6.42 20.69 3.29
N LEU A 119 -7.22 20.36 2.28
CA LEU A 119 -6.87 19.42 1.23
C LEU A 119 -6.28 20.09 -0.01
N GLY A 120 -6.62 21.35 -0.27
CA GLY A 120 -6.22 22.06 -1.47
C GLY A 120 -7.23 23.16 -1.84
N CYS A 121 -7.50 23.33 -3.13
CA CYS A 121 -8.39 24.38 -3.63
C CYS A 121 -9.12 24.03 -4.94
N VAL A 122 -10.14 24.84 -5.26
CA VAL A 122 -10.79 24.89 -6.58
C VAL A 122 -10.60 26.27 -7.17
N TYR A 123 -10.22 26.33 -8.45
CA TYR A 123 -10.06 27.58 -9.19
C TYR A 123 -11.40 28.00 -9.79
N ARG A 124 -11.97 29.11 -9.31
CA ARG A 124 -13.26 29.65 -9.78
C ARG A 124 -13.10 30.66 -10.89
N CYS A 125 -12.13 31.54 -10.76
CA CYS A 125 -11.78 32.48 -11.81
C CYS A 125 -10.31 32.29 -12.15
N THR A 126 -10.03 32.19 -13.44
CA THR A 126 -8.70 31.96 -14.00
C THR A 126 -8.44 32.91 -15.16
N PRO A 127 -7.21 33.41 -15.33
CA PRO A 127 -6.80 34.00 -16.60
C PRO A 127 -6.72 32.92 -17.69
N ARG A 128 -6.75 33.34 -18.96
CA ARG A 128 -6.84 32.43 -20.13
C ARG A 128 -5.75 31.35 -20.15
N ASN A 129 -4.55 31.66 -19.68
CA ASN A 129 -3.44 30.71 -19.60
C ASN A 129 -3.61 29.64 -18.51
N LEU A 130 -4.56 29.79 -17.60
CA LEU A 130 -4.87 28.87 -16.51
C LEU A 130 -6.29 28.27 -16.59
N ASP A 131 -7.03 28.52 -17.68
CA ASP A 131 -8.40 28.03 -17.86
C ASP A 131 -8.52 26.50 -17.79
N TYR A 132 -7.43 25.77 -18.09
CA TYR A 132 -7.39 24.32 -17.94
C TYR A 132 -7.54 23.84 -16.48
N LYS A 133 -7.34 24.72 -15.50
CA LYS A 133 -7.54 24.43 -14.07
C LYS A 133 -8.93 24.78 -13.55
N ARG A 134 -9.70 25.56 -14.33
CA ARG A 134 -10.97 26.12 -13.87
C ARG A 134 -11.95 25.00 -13.54
N ASP A 135 -12.61 25.13 -12.41
CA ASP A 135 -13.59 24.16 -11.89
C ASP A 135 -13.06 22.73 -11.71
N LEU A 136 -11.73 22.57 -11.58
CA LEU A 136 -11.10 21.31 -11.17
C LEU A 136 -10.73 21.35 -9.68
N PHE A 137 -10.74 20.19 -9.05
CA PHE A 137 -10.26 20.00 -7.69
C PHE A 137 -8.75 19.81 -7.69
N CYS A 138 -7.99 20.78 -7.17
CA CYS A 138 -6.54 20.68 -6.93
C CYS A 138 -6.32 20.19 -5.51
N LEU A 139 -5.95 18.92 -5.36
CA LEU A 139 -5.60 18.32 -4.07
C LEU A 139 -4.08 18.37 -3.88
N SER A 140 -3.64 18.94 -2.77
CA SER A 140 -2.23 18.98 -2.39
C SER A 140 -1.71 17.58 -2.12
N VAL A 141 -0.56 17.24 -2.70
CA VAL A 141 0.13 15.95 -2.48
C VAL A 141 0.42 15.73 -0.99
N GLU A 142 0.68 16.79 -0.23
CA GLU A 142 0.97 16.70 1.22
C GLU A 142 -0.27 16.35 2.06
N ALA A 143 -1.45 16.71 1.57
CA ALA A 143 -2.71 16.51 2.27
C ALA A 143 -3.37 15.16 1.94
N ILE A 144 -2.79 14.40 1.00
CA ILE A 144 -3.36 13.15 0.50
C ILE A 144 -2.36 12.00 0.56
N GLU A 145 -2.90 10.79 0.63
CA GLU A 145 -2.19 9.54 0.47
C GLU A 145 -2.84 8.71 -0.63
N SER A 146 -2.16 7.71 -1.18
CA SER A 146 -2.74 6.87 -2.23
C SER A 146 -2.68 5.38 -1.91
N TYR A 147 -3.72 4.67 -2.31
CA TYR A 147 -3.80 3.22 -2.23
C TYR A 147 -4.13 2.64 -3.61
N THR A 148 -3.33 1.68 -4.07
CA THR A 148 -3.58 1.01 -5.36
C THR A 148 -4.57 -0.12 -5.15
N LEU A 149 -5.72 -0.10 -5.81
CA LEU A 149 -6.70 -1.19 -5.73
C LEU A 149 -6.07 -2.50 -6.22
N GLY A 150 -6.44 -3.64 -5.64
CA GLY A 150 -5.89 -4.94 -6.03
C GLY A 150 -4.40 -5.17 -5.69
N SER A 151 -3.76 -4.26 -4.94
CA SER A 151 -2.39 -4.46 -4.41
C SER A 151 -2.31 -5.37 -3.19
N ALA A 152 -3.45 -5.89 -2.71
CA ALA A 152 -3.48 -6.79 -1.57
C ALA A 152 -3.02 -8.21 -1.96
N GLU A 153 -1.83 -8.60 -1.49
CA GLU A 153 -1.22 -9.91 -1.77
C GLU A 153 -1.67 -11.02 -0.80
N LYS A 154 -2.21 -10.64 0.36
CA LYS A 154 -2.63 -11.60 1.39
C LYS A 154 -3.97 -12.21 1.01
N GLN A 155 -3.91 -13.38 0.40
CA GLN A 155 -5.07 -14.25 0.21
C GLN A 155 -5.26 -15.11 1.47
N ILE A 156 -6.51 -15.30 1.89
CA ILE A 156 -6.84 -16.40 2.81
C ILE A 156 -6.58 -17.67 2.01
N VAL A 157 -5.45 -18.31 2.26
CA VAL A 157 -5.18 -19.65 1.74
C VAL A 157 -6.15 -20.55 2.49
N PRO A 158 -7.08 -21.26 1.82
CA PRO A 158 -7.86 -22.27 2.50
C PRO A 158 -6.88 -23.24 3.16
N GLU A 159 -7.13 -23.57 4.43
CA GLU A 159 -6.35 -24.51 5.25
C GLU A 159 -6.43 -25.96 4.72
N ASP A 160 -6.63 -26.16 3.42
CA ASP A 160 -6.64 -27.44 2.73
C ASP A 160 -5.23 -27.84 2.25
N ARG A 161 -4.19 -27.10 2.66
CA ARG A 161 -2.81 -27.61 2.64
C ARG A 161 -2.57 -28.46 3.88
N GLU A 162 -2.96 -29.73 3.76
CA GLU A 162 -2.46 -30.86 4.56
C GLU A 162 -2.17 -30.52 6.03
N LEU A 163 -3.16 -29.94 6.71
CA LEU A 163 -3.13 -29.99 8.16
C LEU A 163 -3.40 -31.43 8.54
N PHE A 164 -2.48 -32.01 9.31
CA PHE A 164 -2.65 -33.30 9.97
C PHE A 164 -4.04 -33.36 10.59
N ASN A 165 -4.96 -34.06 9.93
CA ASN A 165 -6.30 -34.24 10.43
C ASN A 165 -6.24 -35.10 11.72
N LEU A 166 -7.31 -35.07 12.52
CA LEU A 166 -7.38 -35.80 13.80
C LEU A 166 -7.07 -37.30 13.64
N GLU A 167 -7.40 -37.88 12.49
CA GLU A 167 -7.15 -39.28 12.14
C GLU A 167 -5.65 -39.54 11.88
N SER A 168 -4.97 -38.65 11.16
CA SER A 168 -3.52 -38.70 10.91
C SER A 168 -2.70 -38.55 12.20
N ARG A 169 -3.19 -37.80 13.18
CA ARG A 169 -2.55 -37.71 14.50
C ARG A 169 -2.58 -39.05 15.23
N VAL A 170 -3.70 -39.76 15.20
CA VAL A 170 -3.83 -41.09 15.82
C VAL A 170 -2.91 -42.10 15.13
N GLU A 171 -2.79 -42.04 13.81
CA GLU A 171 -1.88 -42.91 13.04
C GLU A 171 -0.41 -42.63 13.36
N ILE A 172 0.00 -41.36 13.45
CA ILE A 172 1.35 -40.97 13.84
C ILE A 172 1.65 -41.39 15.28
N GLU A 173 0.74 -41.15 16.23
CA GLU A 173 0.89 -41.58 17.63
C GLU A 173 1.05 -43.10 17.73
N LYS A 174 0.29 -43.86 16.93
CA LYS A 174 0.43 -45.33 16.86
C LYS A 174 1.80 -45.74 16.31
N SER A 175 2.28 -45.10 15.24
CA SER A 175 3.60 -45.38 14.68
C SER A 175 4.74 -45.05 15.64
N LEU A 176 4.62 -43.96 16.41
CA LEU A 176 5.57 -43.58 17.44
C LEU A 176 5.61 -44.61 18.57
N LYS A 177 4.43 -45.12 18.98
CA LYS A 177 4.31 -46.18 19.99
C LYS A 177 5.01 -47.47 19.52
N GLN A 178 4.78 -47.87 18.27
CA GLN A 178 5.44 -49.04 17.69
C GLN A 178 6.96 -48.87 17.64
N MET A 179 7.46 -47.68 17.31
CA MET A 179 8.89 -47.38 17.34
C MET A 179 9.48 -47.45 18.75
N GLU A 180 8.76 -46.93 19.74
CA GLU A 180 9.14 -47.01 21.16
C GLU A 180 9.28 -48.48 21.62
N ASP A 181 8.30 -49.33 21.28
CA ASP A 181 8.32 -50.75 21.63
C ASP A 181 9.50 -51.49 20.98
N VAL A 182 9.79 -51.20 19.70
CA VAL A 182 10.93 -51.79 18.99
C VAL A 182 12.25 -51.35 19.62
N LEU A 183 12.39 -50.08 19.99
CA LEU A 183 13.59 -49.58 20.66
C LEU A 183 13.81 -50.24 22.02
N GLN A 184 12.76 -50.42 22.82
CA GLN A 184 12.87 -51.13 24.10
C GLN A 184 13.27 -52.60 23.92
N ALA A 185 12.71 -53.28 22.92
CA ALA A 185 13.06 -54.66 22.59
C ALA A 185 14.54 -54.77 22.18
N LEU A 186 15.01 -53.86 21.33
CA LEU A 186 16.42 -53.79 20.92
C LEU A 186 17.33 -53.51 22.11
N GLN A 187 16.98 -52.56 22.98
CA GLN A 187 17.76 -52.24 24.18
C GLN A 187 17.88 -53.44 25.12
N THR A 188 16.79 -54.20 25.31
CA THR A 188 16.80 -55.42 26.11
C THR A 188 17.73 -56.48 25.52
N LYS A 189 17.70 -56.65 24.19
CA LYS A 189 18.60 -57.59 23.50
C LYS A 189 20.06 -57.15 23.59
N LEU A 190 20.34 -55.86 23.50
CA LEU A 190 21.68 -55.31 23.63
C LEU A 190 22.25 -55.58 25.03
N TRP A 191 21.43 -55.38 26.08
CA TRP A 191 21.82 -55.70 27.45
C TRP A 191 22.06 -57.20 27.68
N GLU A 192 21.26 -58.06 27.06
CA GLU A 192 21.46 -59.52 27.08
C GLU A 192 22.79 -59.93 26.41
N VAL A 193 23.16 -59.27 25.31
CA VAL A 193 24.43 -59.51 24.62
C VAL A 193 25.60 -58.97 25.43
N GLU A 194 25.52 -57.75 25.95
CA GLU A 194 26.56 -57.13 26.79
C GLU A 194 26.85 -57.95 28.04
N SER A 195 25.82 -58.45 28.73
CA SER A 195 25.99 -59.32 29.89
C SER A 195 26.68 -60.64 29.54
N LYS A 196 26.29 -61.31 28.44
CA LYS A 196 26.97 -62.52 27.98
C LYS A 196 28.43 -62.28 27.59
N LEU A 197 28.74 -61.12 27.01
CA LEU A 197 30.10 -60.71 26.66
C LEU A 197 30.96 -60.40 27.89
N SER A 198 30.39 -59.74 28.91
CA SER A 198 31.10 -59.47 30.16
C SER A 198 31.37 -60.73 30.98
N PHE A 199 30.45 -61.71 30.96
CA PHE A 199 30.69 -63.03 31.56
C PHE A 199 31.78 -63.83 30.84
N ALA A 200 31.88 -63.76 29.51
CA ALA A 200 32.92 -64.45 28.74
C ALA A 200 34.33 -63.89 29.05
N ASN A 201 34.47 -62.57 29.23
CA ASN A 201 35.73 -61.91 29.55
C ASN A 201 36.26 -62.16 30.98
N CYS A 202 35.44 -62.70 31.91
CA CYS A 202 35.91 -63.10 33.24
C CYS A 202 36.39 -64.56 33.31
N SER A 203 36.32 -65.31 32.21
CA SER A 203 36.70 -66.73 32.13
C SER A 203 37.98 -67.00 31.32
N SER A 204 38.79 -65.98 31.06
CA SER A 204 40.12 -66.06 30.43
C SER A 204 41.23 -65.75 31.41
#